data_AF-S0JJ50-F1
#
_entry.id   AF-S0JJ50-F1
#
_cell.length_a   1.000
_cell.length_b   1.000
_cell.length_c   1.000
_cell.angle_alpha   90.00
_cell.angle_beta   90.00
_cell.angle_gamma   90.00
#
_symmetry.space_group_name_H-M   'P 1'
#
loop_
_entity.id
_entity.type
_entity.pdbx_description
1 polymer ?
#
loop_
_entity_poly.entity_id
_entity_poly.type
_entity_poly.pdbx_seq_one_letter_code
_entity_poly.pdbx_strand_id
1 'polypeptide(L)'
;MILASLDNHGKIMYPNDSLVVTCRTQLLTYVEERVYTTFYSKEQLENNLDQYLYKCLIRHFLKYDFYDNKLDDVKKEFSFLYQLVEYCYDRFLSEKITLDERQISTLTLIFREHVLKNKIASRNLKKVVIITNSAKEKSTFFSQQLLYYFDTKMIAILNINELY
;
A
#
# COMPACT_ATOMS: atom_id res chain seq x y z
N MET A 1 -7.96 23.52 -21.18
CA MET A 1 -6.84 23.57 -20.22
C MET A 1 -6.70 22.19 -19.59
N ILE A 2 -6.01 21.26 -20.26
CA ILE A 2 -5.88 19.84 -19.84
C ILE A 2 -4.90 19.70 -18.65
N LEU A 3 -3.94 20.62 -18.54
CA LEU A 3 -2.90 20.63 -17.49
C LEU A 3 -3.46 20.84 -16.08
N ALA A 4 -4.49 21.68 -15.91
CA ALA A 4 -5.10 21.93 -14.59
C ALA A 4 -5.87 20.72 -14.02
N SER A 5 -6.15 19.70 -14.85
CA SER A 5 -6.89 18.50 -14.45
C SER A 5 -6.00 17.35 -13.99
N LEU A 6 -4.67 17.43 -14.19
CA LEU A 6 -3.76 16.34 -13.82
C LEU A 6 -3.58 16.22 -12.30
N ASP A 7 -3.75 17.31 -11.55
CA ASP A 7 -3.68 17.32 -10.08
C ASP A 7 -5.07 17.30 -9.43
N ASN A 8 -6.13 17.30 -10.23
CA ASN A 8 -7.48 17.28 -9.71
C ASN A 8 -7.85 15.84 -9.31
N HIS A 9 -8.28 15.63 -8.07
CA HIS A 9 -8.91 14.37 -7.60
C HIS A 9 -10.30 14.14 -8.26
N GLY A 10 -10.52 14.72 -9.43
CA GLY A 10 -11.76 14.68 -10.18
C GLY A 10 -11.98 13.34 -10.88
N LYS A 11 -13.21 13.17 -11.37
CA LYS A 11 -13.72 12.00 -12.09
C LYS A 11 -12.71 11.51 -13.15
N ILE A 12 -12.44 10.21 -13.17
CA ILE A 12 -11.57 9.53 -14.15
C ILE A 12 -11.94 10.04 -15.54
N MET A 13 -10.99 10.70 -16.22
CA MET A 13 -11.30 11.39 -17.47
C MET A 13 -11.73 10.43 -18.58
N TYR A 14 -11.27 9.15 -18.56
CA TYR A 14 -11.63 8.11 -19.53
C TYR A 14 -11.58 6.69 -18.91
N PRO A 15 -12.70 6.15 -18.41
CA PRO A 15 -12.71 4.93 -17.58
C PRO A 15 -12.51 3.58 -18.31
N ASN A 16 -12.08 3.52 -19.57
CA ASN A 16 -12.01 2.26 -20.33
C ASN A 16 -10.88 2.21 -21.40
N ASP A 17 -9.77 2.91 -21.19
CA ASP A 17 -8.61 2.75 -22.09
C ASP A 17 -8.06 1.32 -21.97
N SER A 18 -8.16 0.54 -23.05
CA SER A 18 -7.77 -0.88 -23.06
C SER A 18 -6.29 -1.08 -22.75
N LEU A 19 -5.43 -0.13 -23.09
CA LEU A 19 -4.00 -0.18 -22.78
C LEU A 19 -3.78 0.01 -21.28
N VAL A 20 -4.42 1.02 -20.68
CA VAL A 20 -4.32 1.31 -19.24
C VAL A 20 -4.87 0.14 -18.43
N VAL A 21 -6.05 -0.37 -18.79
CA VAL A 21 -6.66 -1.54 -18.14
C VAL A 21 -5.76 -2.77 -18.23
N THR A 22 -5.13 -3.01 -19.38
CA THR A 22 -4.20 -4.13 -19.56
C THR A 22 -2.97 -3.97 -18.66
N CYS A 23 -2.34 -2.79 -18.67
CA CYS A 23 -1.14 -2.51 -17.86
C CYS A 23 -1.45 -2.60 -16.36
N ARG A 24 -2.57 -2.01 -15.92
CA ARG A 24 -3.06 -2.10 -14.53
C ARG A 24 -3.24 -3.55 -14.12
N THR A 25 -3.95 -4.34 -14.94
CA THR A 25 -4.28 -5.74 -14.60
C THR A 25 -3.00 -6.57 -14.48
N GLN A 26 -2.05 -6.41 -15.39
CA GLN A 26 -0.75 -7.10 -15.33
C GLN A 26 0.06 -6.72 -14.09
N LEU A 27 0.17 -5.42 -13.78
CA LEU A 27 0.84 -4.93 -12.57
C LEU A 27 0.18 -5.47 -11.30
N LEU A 28 -1.15 -5.32 -11.21
CA LEU A 28 -1.92 -5.68 -10.03
C LEU A 28 -1.81 -7.18 -9.75
N THR A 29 -2.05 -8.04 -10.75
CA THR A 29 -1.94 -9.49 -10.58
C THR A 29 -0.53 -9.91 -10.19
N TYR A 30 0.50 -9.39 -10.87
CA TYR A 30 1.89 -9.77 -10.60
C TYR A 30 2.32 -9.41 -9.17
N VAL A 31 1.96 -8.20 -8.70
CA VAL A 31 2.31 -7.71 -7.36
C VAL A 31 1.43 -8.39 -6.29
N GLU A 32 0.12 -8.55 -6.52
CA GLU A 32 -0.81 -9.22 -5.59
C GLU A 32 -0.34 -10.64 -5.22
N GLU A 33 0.06 -11.42 -6.22
CA GLU A 33 0.54 -12.80 -6.04
C GLU A 33 1.80 -12.90 -5.15
N ARG A 34 2.60 -11.84 -5.07
CA ARG A 34 3.95 -11.86 -4.47
C ARG A 34 4.05 -11.12 -3.14
N VAL A 35 3.06 -10.29 -2.80
CA VAL A 35 3.05 -9.52 -1.54
C VAL A 35 2.29 -10.24 -0.42
N TYR A 36 1.65 -11.40 -0.70
CA TYR A 36 0.89 -12.21 0.28
C TYR A 36 -0.14 -11.39 1.10
N THR A 37 -0.71 -10.34 0.53
CA THR A 37 -1.76 -9.52 1.17
C THR A 37 -2.92 -9.32 0.21
N THR A 38 -4.14 -9.65 0.65
CA THR A 38 -5.37 -9.27 -0.05
C THR A 38 -5.61 -7.78 0.11
N PHE A 39 -5.76 -7.05 -0.99
CA PHE A 39 -6.08 -5.62 -0.95
C PHE A 39 -7.55 -5.40 -0.55
N TYR A 40 -7.77 -4.90 0.67
CA TYR A 40 -9.10 -4.60 1.20
C TYR A 40 -9.80 -3.49 0.39
N SER A 41 -9.03 -2.60 -0.23
CA SER A 41 -9.53 -1.53 -1.10
C SER A 41 -9.04 -1.70 -2.55
N LYS A 42 -9.29 -2.88 -3.13
CA LYS A 42 -8.88 -3.20 -4.51
C LYS A 42 -9.36 -2.18 -5.54
N GLU A 43 -10.63 -1.78 -5.49
CA GLU A 43 -11.20 -0.76 -6.37
C GLU A 43 -10.46 0.59 -6.27
N GLN A 44 -10.07 1.00 -5.06
CA GLN A 44 -9.34 2.25 -4.85
C GLN A 44 -7.91 2.15 -5.39
N LEU A 45 -7.26 1.00 -5.23
CA LEU A 45 -5.94 0.74 -5.82
C LEU A 45 -6.02 0.75 -7.35
N GLU A 46 -7.01 0.09 -7.93
CA GLU A 46 -7.26 0.09 -9.37
C GLU A 46 -7.44 1.51 -9.91
N ASN A 47 -8.28 2.32 -9.25
CA ASN A 47 -8.49 3.72 -9.61
C ASN A 47 -7.20 4.55 -9.53
N ASN A 48 -6.39 4.37 -8.48
CA ASN A 48 -5.12 5.09 -8.32
C ASN A 48 -4.11 4.70 -9.42
N LEU A 49 -4.03 3.41 -9.75
CA LEU A 49 -3.18 2.90 -10.82
C LEU A 49 -3.63 3.43 -12.19
N ASP A 50 -4.94 3.41 -12.48
CA ASP A 50 -5.48 3.93 -13.75
C ASP A 50 -5.17 5.41 -13.92
N GLN A 51 -5.42 6.22 -12.89
CA GLN A 51 -5.11 7.64 -12.90
C GLN A 51 -3.62 7.89 -13.13
N TYR A 52 -2.75 7.14 -12.46
CA TYR A 52 -1.31 7.36 -12.56
C TYR A 52 -0.74 6.91 -13.90
N LEU A 53 -1.11 5.72 -14.39
CA LEU A 53 -0.69 5.22 -15.70
C LEU A 53 -1.13 6.18 -16.82
N TYR A 54 -2.34 6.71 -16.72
CA TYR A 54 -2.83 7.70 -17.67
C TYR A 54 -2.03 9.02 -17.62
N LYS A 55 -1.69 9.50 -16.42
CA LYS A 55 -0.77 10.66 -16.28
C LYS A 55 0.58 10.38 -16.95
N CYS A 56 1.11 9.16 -16.84
CA CYS A 56 2.37 8.78 -17.51
C CYS A 56 2.23 8.83 -19.04
N LEU A 57 1.13 8.32 -19.61
CA LEU A 57 0.86 8.40 -21.04
C LEU A 57 0.78 9.85 -21.54
N ILE A 58 0.06 10.71 -20.83
CA ILE A 58 -0.03 12.14 -21.17
C ILE A 58 1.34 12.82 -21.08
N ARG A 59 2.10 12.57 -20.01
CA ARG A 59 3.45 13.14 -19.82
C ARG A 59 4.38 12.75 -20.95
N HIS A 60 4.36 11.48 -21.33
CA HIS A 60 5.12 10.98 -22.46
C HIS A 60 4.71 11.68 -23.76
N PHE A 61 3.41 11.75 -24.05
CA PHE A 61 2.89 12.41 -25.25
C PHE A 61 3.24 13.90 -25.32
N LEU A 62 3.17 14.61 -24.19
CA LEU A 62 3.46 16.04 -24.09
C LEU A 62 4.96 16.36 -23.89
N LYS A 63 5.82 15.34 -23.78
CA LYS A 63 7.26 15.48 -23.45
C LYS A 63 7.50 16.36 -22.22
N TYR A 64 6.68 16.13 -21.19
CA TYR A 64 6.65 16.94 -19.99
C TYR A 64 7.08 16.10 -18.77
N ASP A 65 8.21 16.46 -18.17
CA ASP A 65 8.76 15.80 -16.98
C ASP A 65 8.79 16.76 -15.79
N PHE A 66 8.40 16.26 -14.62
CA PHE A 66 8.52 16.98 -13.34
C PHE A 66 9.59 16.28 -12.52
N TYR A 67 10.68 16.99 -12.25
CA TYR A 67 11.73 16.51 -11.37
C TYR A 67 11.26 16.55 -9.91
N ASP A 68 11.14 15.39 -9.27
CA ASP A 68 10.89 15.26 -7.83
C ASP A 68 12.04 14.48 -7.18
N ASN A 69 12.89 15.21 -6.45
CA ASN A 69 14.03 14.67 -5.71
C ASN A 69 13.63 13.82 -4.49
N LYS A 70 12.34 13.80 -4.11
CA LYS A 70 11.86 12.98 -2.99
C LYS A 70 11.67 11.51 -3.35
N LEU A 71 11.88 11.14 -4.61
CA LEU A 71 11.71 9.76 -5.10
C LEU A 71 13.03 8.96 -5.18
N ASP A 72 14.17 9.61 -4.97
CA ASP A 72 15.51 9.01 -5.17
C ASP A 72 15.80 7.87 -4.18
N ASP A 73 15.22 7.91 -2.98
CA ASP A 73 15.44 6.88 -1.95
C ASP A 73 14.40 5.75 -1.96
N VAL A 74 13.33 5.85 -2.74
CA VAL A 74 12.25 4.83 -2.80
C VAL A 74 12.79 3.45 -3.15
N LYS A 75 13.73 3.38 -4.11
CA LYS A 75 14.39 2.13 -4.52
C LYS A 75 15.22 1.50 -3.39
N LYS A 76 15.79 2.31 -2.50
CA LYS A 76 16.55 1.82 -1.34
C LYS A 76 15.60 1.39 -0.22
N GLU A 77 14.63 2.24 0.12
CA GLU A 77 13.71 2.02 1.25
C GLU A 77 12.74 0.85 1.01
N PHE A 78 12.25 0.70 -0.22
CA PHE A 78 11.26 -0.31 -0.59
C PHE A 78 11.81 -1.26 -1.66
N SER A 79 13.09 -1.62 -1.58
CA SER A 79 13.83 -2.40 -2.58
C SER A 79 13.10 -3.63 -3.11
N PHE A 80 12.52 -4.46 -2.23
CA PHE A 80 11.76 -5.64 -2.66
C PHE A 80 10.54 -5.27 -3.52
N LEU A 81 9.71 -4.33 -3.06
CA LEU A 81 8.51 -3.92 -3.78
C LEU A 81 8.87 -3.19 -5.08
N TYR A 82 9.91 -2.36 -5.03
CA TYR A 82 10.44 -1.67 -6.19
C TYR A 82 10.89 -2.67 -7.27
N GLN A 83 11.68 -3.68 -6.90
CA GLN A 83 12.13 -4.74 -7.83
C GLN A 83 10.96 -5.52 -8.44
N LEU A 84 9.89 -5.76 -7.68
CA LEU A 84 8.68 -6.40 -8.23
C LEU A 84 8.02 -5.55 -9.30
N VAL A 85 7.87 -4.25 -9.04
CA VAL A 85 7.27 -3.31 -10.00
C VAL A 85 8.17 -3.14 -11.21
N GLU A 86 9.47 -2.96 -11.03
CA GLU A 86 10.49 -2.83 -12.08
C GLU A 86 10.52 -4.07 -12.98
N TYR A 87 10.60 -5.27 -12.39
CA TYR A 87 10.59 -6.51 -13.15
C TYR A 87 9.28 -6.70 -13.93
N CYS A 88 8.14 -6.39 -13.31
CA CYS A 88 6.84 -6.46 -13.99
C CYS A 88 6.80 -5.50 -15.18
N TYR A 89 7.31 -4.28 -14.99
CA TYR A 89 7.41 -3.28 -16.03
C TYR A 89 8.26 -3.77 -17.20
N ASP A 90 9.51 -4.17 -16.92
CA ASP A 90 10.47 -4.60 -17.94
C ASP A 90 9.94 -5.79 -18.75
N ARG A 91 9.29 -6.74 -18.07
CA ARG A 91 8.83 -7.99 -18.67
C ARG A 91 7.53 -7.87 -19.45
N PHE A 92 6.60 -7.01 -19.04
CA PHE A 92 5.23 -7.03 -19.55
C PHE A 92 4.71 -5.70 -20.09
N LEU A 93 5.25 -4.56 -19.61
CA LEU A 93 4.70 -3.23 -19.90
C LEU A 93 5.61 -2.37 -20.77
N SER A 94 6.92 -2.62 -20.80
CA SER A 94 7.93 -1.80 -21.49
C SER A 94 7.65 -1.60 -23.00
N GLU A 95 7.01 -2.57 -23.65
CA GLU A 95 6.58 -2.48 -25.05
C GLU A 95 5.32 -1.63 -25.26
N LYS A 96 4.54 -1.38 -24.20
CA LYS A 96 3.23 -0.67 -24.25
C LYS A 96 3.33 0.76 -23.73
N ILE A 97 4.15 0.99 -22.72
CA ILE A 97 4.32 2.27 -22.05
C ILE A 97 5.79 2.45 -21.67
N THR A 98 6.31 3.67 -21.84
CA THR A 98 7.66 4.02 -21.40
C THR A 98 7.58 4.71 -20.04
N LEU A 99 8.13 4.06 -19.02
CA LEU A 99 8.26 4.58 -17.67
C LEU A 99 9.73 4.81 -17.31
N ASP A 100 10.01 5.92 -16.64
CA ASP A 100 11.31 6.20 -16.04
C ASP A 100 11.40 5.68 -14.60
N GLU A 101 12.59 5.74 -14.01
CA GLU A 101 12.84 5.27 -12.63
C GLU A 101 11.93 5.94 -11.60
N ARG A 102 11.58 7.22 -11.79
CA ARG A 102 10.72 7.97 -10.86
C ARG A 102 9.27 7.54 -10.98
N GLN A 103 8.83 7.20 -12.19
CA GLN A 103 7.50 6.67 -12.44
C GLN A 103 7.35 5.28 -11.82
N ILE A 104 8.39 4.44 -11.91
CA ILE A 104 8.46 3.16 -11.20
C ILE A 104 8.46 3.37 -9.67
N SER A 105 9.21 4.36 -9.17
CA SER A 105 9.18 4.73 -7.74
C SER A 105 7.79 5.17 -7.28
N THR A 106 7.07 5.95 -8.09
CA THR A 106 5.72 6.40 -7.73
C THR A 106 4.73 5.23 -7.71
N LEU A 107 4.79 4.33 -8.70
CA LEU A 107 4.00 3.09 -8.70
C LEU A 107 4.29 2.24 -7.44
N THR A 108 5.56 2.14 -7.07
CA THR A 108 6.00 1.45 -5.84
C THR A 108 5.35 2.07 -4.60
N LEU A 109 5.30 3.40 -4.51
CA LEU A 109 4.66 4.10 -3.40
C LEU A 109 3.14 3.90 -3.37
N ILE A 110 2.46 3.88 -4.51
CA ILE A 110 1.02 3.57 -4.60
C ILE A 110 0.75 2.19 -4.02
N PHE A 111 1.49 1.16 -4.44
CA PHE A 111 1.36 -0.18 -3.87
C PHE A 111 1.69 -0.18 -2.37
N ARG A 112 2.75 0.52 -1.95
CA ARG A 112 3.17 0.59 -0.55
C ARG A 112 2.09 1.19 0.35
N GLU A 113 1.45 2.27 -0.08
CA GLU A 113 0.35 2.91 0.63
C GLU A 113 -0.79 1.91 0.86
N HIS A 114 -1.18 1.16 -0.17
CA HIS A 114 -2.24 0.17 -0.05
C HIS A 114 -1.84 -1.04 0.79
N VAL A 115 -0.59 -1.50 0.74
CA VAL A 115 -0.07 -2.53 1.66
C VAL A 115 -0.10 -2.04 3.11
N LEU A 116 0.22 -0.78 3.36
CA LEU A 116 0.13 -0.18 4.71
C LEU A 116 -1.32 -0.09 5.18
N LYS A 117 -2.23 0.41 4.32
CA LYS A 117 -3.67 0.45 4.61
C LYS A 117 -4.22 -0.95 4.89
N ASN A 118 -3.80 -1.96 4.13
CA ASN A 118 -4.17 -3.36 4.39
C ASN A 118 -3.61 -3.86 5.72
N LYS A 119 -2.38 -3.51 6.10
CA LYS A 119 -1.82 -3.91 7.41
C LYS A 119 -2.57 -3.26 8.57
N ILE A 120 -3.02 -2.01 8.40
CA ILE A 120 -3.83 -1.27 9.36
C ILE A 120 -5.26 -1.86 9.43
N ALA A 121 -5.86 -2.17 8.29
CA ALA A 121 -7.21 -2.74 8.19
C ALA A 121 -7.26 -4.23 8.62
N SER A 122 -6.24 -4.99 8.26
CA SER A 122 -6.00 -6.40 8.64
C SER A 122 -5.32 -6.50 10.01
N ARG A 123 -5.61 -5.58 10.95
CA ARG A 123 -5.14 -5.64 12.34
C ARG A 123 -5.57 -6.96 13.00
N ASN A 124 -4.83 -8.03 12.72
CA ASN A 124 -4.61 -9.18 13.58
C ASN A 124 -3.80 -8.65 14.76
N LEU A 125 -4.46 -7.87 15.63
CA LEU A 125 -3.89 -7.42 16.89
C LEU A 125 -3.37 -8.67 17.60
N LYS A 126 -2.08 -8.65 17.97
CA LYS A 126 -1.50 -9.77 18.71
C LYS A 126 -2.35 -9.98 19.96
N LYS A 127 -2.90 -11.18 20.09
CA LYS A 127 -3.76 -11.57 21.20
C LYS A 127 -2.89 -11.80 22.42
N VAL A 128 -3.09 -11.01 23.47
CA VAL A 128 -2.32 -11.11 24.71
C VAL A 128 -3.23 -11.59 25.82
N VAL A 129 -2.74 -12.56 26.59
CA VAL A 129 -3.33 -13.01 27.85
C VAL A 129 -2.35 -12.66 28.95
N ILE A 130 -2.82 -11.94 29.97
CA ILE A 130 -2.01 -11.60 31.14
C ILE A 130 -2.39 -12.55 32.26
N ILE A 131 -1.41 -13.30 32.76
CA ILE A 131 -1.55 -14.15 33.95
C ILE A 131 -0.83 -13.43 35.09
N THR A 132 -1.54 -13.18 36.19
CA THR A 132 -0.98 -12.44 37.32
C THR A 132 -1.60 -12.87 38.64
N ASN A 133 -0.85 -12.79 39.74
CA ASN A 133 -1.37 -12.99 41.10
C ASN A 133 -1.80 -11.66 41.75
N SER A 134 -1.73 -10.55 41.01
CA SER A 134 -2.04 -9.21 41.52
C SER A 134 -3.54 -8.95 41.62
N ALA A 135 -3.91 -8.03 42.51
CA ALA A 135 -5.28 -7.54 42.64
C ALA A 135 -5.83 -7.03 41.29
N LYS A 136 -7.13 -7.26 41.05
CA LYS A 136 -7.80 -7.04 39.75
C LYS A 136 -7.65 -5.60 39.24
N GLU A 137 -7.64 -4.64 40.14
CA GLU A 137 -7.48 -3.21 39.87
C GLU A 137 -6.10 -2.90 39.28
N LYS A 138 -5.04 -3.53 39.82
CA LYS A 138 -3.67 -3.39 39.31
C LYS A 138 -3.52 -4.04 37.93
N SER A 139 -4.09 -5.23 37.75
CA SER A 139 -4.04 -5.97 36.49
C SER A 139 -4.75 -5.21 35.36
N THR A 140 -5.87 -4.55 35.68
CA THR A 140 -6.59 -3.68 34.74
C THR A 140 -5.75 -2.48 34.33
N PHE A 141 -5.10 -1.81 35.29
CA PHE A 141 -4.22 -0.67 35.00
C PHE A 141 -3.04 -1.06 34.10
N PHE A 142 -2.36 -2.18 34.39
CA PHE A 142 -1.26 -2.66 33.56
C PHE A 142 -1.72 -3.09 32.16
N SER A 143 -2.90 -3.71 32.03
CA SER A 143 -3.45 -4.04 30.72
C SER A 143 -3.75 -2.80 29.87
N GLN A 144 -4.23 -1.71 30.50
CA GLN A 144 -4.49 -0.45 29.81
C GLN A 144 -3.19 0.22 29.35
N GLN A 145 -2.15 0.21 30.19
CA GLN A 145 -0.82 0.66 29.80
C GLN A 145 -0.28 -0.15 28.60
N LEU A 146 -0.47 -1.47 28.61
CA LEU A 146 -0.03 -2.34 27.52
C LEU A 146 -0.77 -2.05 26.20
N LEU A 147 -2.08 -1.80 26.26
CA LEU A 147 -2.87 -1.39 25.09
C LEU A 147 -2.48 0.01 24.58
N TYR A 148 -2.06 0.90 25.47
CA TYR A 148 -1.65 2.26 25.11
C TYR A 148 -0.30 2.27 24.38
N TYR A 149 0.67 1.47 24.84
CA TYR A 149 2.02 1.44 24.25
C TYR A 149 2.18 0.44 23.10
N PHE A 150 1.32 -0.57 23.01
CA PHE A 150 1.45 -1.65 22.02
C PHE A 150 0.14 -1.89 21.27
N ASP A 151 0.23 -2.08 19.95
CA ASP A 151 -0.90 -2.36 19.07
C ASP A 151 -1.38 -3.82 19.22
N THR A 152 -1.98 -4.12 20.39
CA THR A 152 -2.38 -5.47 20.84
C THR A 152 -3.85 -5.53 21.23
N LYS A 153 -4.41 -6.75 21.31
CA LYS A 153 -5.77 -7.00 21.80
C LYS A 153 -5.67 -7.88 23.04
N MET A 154 -6.09 -7.33 24.18
CA MET A 154 -6.25 -8.10 25.41
C MET A 154 -7.43 -9.05 25.26
N ILE A 155 -7.17 -10.36 25.37
CA ILE A 155 -8.21 -11.40 25.26
C ILE A 155 -8.68 -11.85 26.64
N ALA A 156 -7.77 -11.90 27.63
CA ALA A 156 -8.12 -12.25 29.00
C ALA A 156 -7.07 -11.74 29.99
N ILE A 157 -7.52 -11.48 31.22
CA ILE A 157 -6.67 -11.33 32.40
C ILE A 157 -7.07 -12.47 33.33
N LEU A 158 -6.15 -13.38 33.61
CA LEU A 158 -6.40 -14.56 34.44
C LEU A 158 -5.63 -14.41 35.74
N ASN A 159 -6.30 -14.67 36.87
CA ASN A 159 -5.57 -14.83 38.12
C ASN A 159 -4.87 -16.19 38.12
N ILE A 160 -3.63 -16.26 38.63
CA ILE A 160 -2.93 -17.55 38.75
C ILE A 160 -3.71 -18.57 39.61
N ASN A 161 -4.53 -18.07 40.54
CA ASN A 161 -5.40 -18.89 41.39
C ASN A 161 -6.67 -19.39 40.68
N GLU A 162 -6.99 -18.86 39.49
CA GLU A 162 -8.14 -19.29 38.65
C GLU A 162 -7.73 -20.33 37.59
N LEU A 163 -6.43 -20.66 37.53
CA LEU A 163 -5.87 -21.65 36.60
C LEU A 163 -5.81 -23.07 37.21
N TYR A 164 -6.26 -23.24 38.46
CA TYR A 164 -6.30 -24.49 39.20
C TYR A 164 -7.72 -24.86 39.62
#